data_AF-A0A3Q2ZAP4-F1
#
_entry.id   AF-A0A3Q2ZAP4-F1
#
_cell.length_a   1.000
_cell.length_b   1.000
_cell.length_c   1.000
_cell.angle_alpha   90.00
_cell.angle_beta   90.00
_cell.angle_gamma   90.00
#
_symmetry.space_group_name_H-M   'P 1'
#
loop_
_entity.id
_entity.type
_entity.pdbx_description
1 polymer ?
#
loop_
_entity_poly.entity_id
_entity_poly.type
_entity_poly.pdbx_seq_one_letter_code
_entity_poly.pdbx_strand_id
1 'polypeptide(L)'
;MSTINMEFLQWDCQDVAGWIESLGFPQYKACFTQNFITGRKLIYVNCNNLPRLGITDFKDMQVIAARVRELLGITETPWSHSIADPRQSAAALFLERKSHTGERADRLAYQQFLREPRRASKQ
;
A
#
# COMPACT_ATOMS: atom_id res chain seq x y z
N MET A 1 -5.70 -2.82 -20.20
CA MET A 1 -6.26 -2.76 -18.83
C MET A 1 -5.29 -3.49 -17.93
N SER A 2 -4.50 -2.77 -17.13
CA SER A 2 -3.54 -3.37 -16.21
C SER A 2 -4.33 -4.09 -15.11
N THR A 3 -4.32 -5.42 -15.13
CA THR A 3 -4.83 -6.22 -14.01
C THR A 3 -3.95 -5.94 -12.80
N ILE A 4 -4.50 -5.33 -11.76
CA ILE A 4 -3.80 -5.16 -10.48
C ILE A 4 -3.54 -6.56 -9.93
N ASN A 5 -2.28 -7.01 -9.96
CA ASN A 5 -1.89 -8.28 -9.37
C ASN A 5 -1.87 -8.12 -7.85
N MET A 6 -2.75 -8.84 -7.15
CA MET A 6 -2.92 -8.74 -5.70
C MET A 6 -2.20 -9.85 -4.94
N GLU A 7 -1.27 -10.57 -5.57
CA GLU A 7 -0.44 -11.61 -4.92
C GLU A 7 0.30 -11.08 -3.68
N PHE A 8 0.70 -9.80 -3.68
CA PHE A 8 1.33 -9.17 -2.53
C PHE A 8 0.47 -9.21 -1.25
N LEU A 9 -0.85 -9.39 -1.33
CA LEU A 9 -1.71 -9.49 -0.13
C LEU A 9 -1.44 -10.75 0.71
N GLN A 10 -0.74 -11.74 0.14
CA GLN A 10 -0.34 -12.97 0.83
C GLN A 10 1.08 -12.89 1.41
N TRP A 11 1.85 -11.87 1.04
CA TRP A 11 3.23 -11.72 1.48
C TRP A 11 3.32 -11.54 2.98
N ASP A 12 4.16 -12.35 3.61
CA ASP A 12 4.60 -12.12 4.97
C ASP A 12 5.68 -11.01 5.02
N CYS A 13 6.26 -10.77 6.20
CA CYS A 13 7.29 -9.74 6.32
C CYS A 13 8.64 -10.13 5.71
N GLN A 14 8.92 -11.42 5.52
CA GLN A 14 10.12 -11.90 4.84
C GLN A 14 10.00 -11.72 3.33
N ASP A 15 8.84 -12.04 2.76
CA ASP A 15 8.53 -11.80 1.35
C ASP A 15 8.68 -10.31 1.01
N VAL A 16 8.12 -9.42 1.85
CA VAL A 16 8.27 -7.97 1.70
C VAL A 16 9.74 -7.55 1.77
N ALA A 17 10.51 -8.08 2.72
CA ALA A 17 11.93 -7.76 2.84
C ALA A 17 12.75 -8.26 1.64
N GLY A 18 12.44 -9.45 1.10
CA GLY A 18 13.04 -9.96 -0.13
C GLY A 18 12.70 -9.09 -1.35
N TRP A 19 11.47 -8.59 -1.42
CA TRP A 19 11.09 -7.62 -2.44
C TRP A 19 11.89 -6.31 -2.31
N ILE A 20 12.02 -5.75 -1.11
CA ILE A 20 12.83 -4.54 -0.85
C ILE A 20 14.30 -4.74 -1.23
N GLU A 21 14.87 -5.92 -0.95
CA GLU A 21 16.21 -6.30 -1.39
C GLU A 21 16.32 -6.33 -2.92
N SER A 22 15.34 -6.92 -3.61
CA SER A 22 15.31 -6.98 -5.08
C SER A 22 15.22 -5.60 -5.74
N LEU A 23 14.73 -4.58 -5.02
CA LEU A 23 14.72 -3.19 -5.47
C LEU A 23 16.10 -2.50 -5.33
N GLY A 24 17.09 -3.16 -4.74
CA GLY A 24 18.42 -2.61 -4.49
C GLY A 24 18.60 -2.02 -3.09
N PHE A 25 17.71 -2.34 -2.14
CA PHE A 25 17.76 -1.81 -0.77
C PHE A 25 17.94 -2.88 0.32
N PRO A 26 18.95 -3.77 0.23
CA PRO A 26 19.18 -4.82 1.23
C PRO A 26 19.37 -4.26 2.66
N GLN A 27 19.90 -3.04 2.79
CA GLN A 27 20.11 -2.37 4.08
C GLN A 27 18.80 -2.12 4.85
N TYR A 28 17.66 -2.06 4.16
CA TYR A 28 16.37 -1.78 4.80
C TYR A 28 15.56 -3.03 5.12
N LYS A 29 16.04 -4.24 4.81
CA LYS A 29 15.31 -5.49 5.13
C LYS A 29 14.87 -5.57 6.59
N ALA A 30 15.78 -5.23 7.51
CA ALA A 30 15.51 -5.22 8.95
C ALA A 30 14.39 -4.24 9.32
N CYS A 31 14.31 -3.09 8.65
CA CYS A 31 13.23 -2.12 8.86
C CYS A 31 11.84 -2.72 8.59
N PHE A 32 11.71 -3.59 7.58
CA PHE A 32 10.43 -4.21 7.24
C PHE A 32 10.13 -5.44 8.10
N THR A 33 11.13 -6.29 8.38
CA THR A 33 10.94 -7.51 9.18
C THR A 33 10.67 -7.20 10.65
N GLN A 34 11.45 -6.31 11.27
CA GLN A 34 11.32 -5.96 12.68
C GLN A 34 10.04 -5.17 12.99
N ASN A 35 9.51 -4.42 12.02
CA ASN A 35 8.24 -3.70 12.14
C ASN A 35 7.04 -4.53 11.66
N PHE A 36 7.23 -5.82 11.33
CA PHE A 36 6.19 -6.74 10.87
C PHE A 36 5.37 -6.17 9.70
N ILE A 37 6.04 -5.57 8.73
CA ILE A 37 5.40 -5.02 7.52
C ILE A 37 5.13 -6.16 6.56
N THR A 38 3.90 -6.66 6.57
CA THR A 38 3.39 -7.64 5.60
C THR A 38 2.89 -6.94 4.34
N GLY A 39 2.63 -7.68 3.28
CA GLY A 39 2.18 -7.06 2.02
C GLY A 39 0.85 -6.32 2.15
N ARG A 40 -0.02 -6.73 3.07
CA ARG A 40 -1.26 -6.00 3.43
C ARG A 40 -1.00 -4.63 4.06
N LYS A 41 0.14 -4.45 4.72
CA LYS A 41 0.54 -3.18 5.37
C LYS A 41 1.29 -2.23 4.44
N LEU A 42 1.65 -2.66 3.22
CA LEU A 42 2.37 -1.82 2.26
C LEU A 42 1.62 -0.54 1.90
N ILE A 43 0.29 -0.50 2.02
CA ILE A 43 -0.49 0.73 1.83
C ILE A 43 -0.08 1.87 2.77
N TYR A 44 0.51 1.56 3.93
CA TYR A 44 0.99 2.58 4.87
C TYR A 44 2.43 3.00 4.62
N VAL A 45 3.13 2.38 3.68
CA VAL A 45 4.53 2.68 3.35
C VAL A 45 4.57 3.84 2.35
N ASN A 46 4.70 5.05 2.87
CA ASN A 46 4.81 6.29 2.10
C ASN A 46 5.89 7.21 2.69
N CYS A 47 6.23 8.29 2.01
CA CYS A 47 7.27 9.23 2.45
C CYS A 47 7.03 9.84 3.85
N ASN A 48 5.79 9.87 4.34
CA ASN A 48 5.50 10.38 5.68
C ASN A 48 5.80 9.35 6.78
N ASN A 49 5.65 8.06 6.47
CA ASN A 49 5.74 6.97 7.45
C ASN A 49 7.09 6.24 7.41
N LEU A 50 7.82 6.28 6.28
CA LEU A 50 9.14 5.67 6.11
C LEU A 50 10.17 6.10 7.18
N PRO A 51 10.24 7.37 7.61
CA PRO A 51 11.15 7.77 8.69
C PRO A 51 10.88 7.04 10.01
N ARG A 52 9.62 6.72 10.29
CA ARG A 52 9.23 5.96 11.50
C ARG A 52 9.63 4.49 11.42
N LEU A 53 9.86 3.97 10.21
CA LEU A 53 10.39 2.61 9.97
C LEU A 53 11.93 2.56 10.02
N GLY A 54 12.60 3.72 10.16
CA GLY A 54 14.06 3.82 10.15
C GLY A 54 14.67 4.14 8.78
N ILE A 55 13.86 4.53 7.79
CA ILE A 55 14.30 4.91 6.45
C ILE A 55 14.21 6.43 6.34
N THR A 56 15.36 7.10 6.44
CA THR A 56 15.44 8.57 6.51
C THR A 56 16.14 9.21 5.32
N ASP A 57 16.81 8.43 4.47
CA ASP A 57 17.36 8.97 3.22
C ASP A 57 16.24 9.34 2.26
N PHE A 58 16.15 10.63 1.91
CA PHE A 58 15.05 11.15 1.11
C PHE A 58 14.97 10.51 -0.28
N LYS A 59 16.11 10.22 -0.90
CA LYS A 59 16.15 9.66 -2.26
C LYS A 59 15.67 8.21 -2.25
N ASP A 60 16.10 7.44 -1.25
CA ASP A 60 15.62 6.07 -1.06
C ASP A 60 14.12 6.06 -0.73
N MET A 61 13.66 7.00 0.10
CA MET A 61 12.24 7.15 0.42
C MET A 61 11.39 7.39 -0.82
N GLN A 62 11.83 8.27 -1.73
CA GLN A 62 11.12 8.54 -2.98
C GLN A 62 11.01 7.28 -3.86
N VAL A 63 12.11 6.54 -4.01
CA VAL A 63 12.13 5.33 -4.84
C VAL A 63 11.25 4.25 -4.22
N ILE A 64 11.38 3.97 -2.92
CA ILE A 64 10.58 2.97 -2.22
C ILE A 64 9.10 3.32 -2.29
N ALA A 65 8.72 4.57 -2.01
CA ALA A 65 7.33 5.00 -2.08
C ALA A 65 6.75 4.88 -3.51
N ALA A 66 7.55 5.19 -4.54
CA ALA A 66 7.15 5.00 -5.93
C ALA A 66 6.93 3.52 -6.27
N ARG A 67 7.85 2.64 -5.87
CA ARG A 67 7.73 1.18 -6.10
C ARG A 67 6.56 0.56 -5.35
N VAL A 68 6.27 1.03 -4.14
CA VAL A 68 5.07 0.62 -3.40
C VAL A 68 3.81 1.03 -4.15
N ARG A 69 3.72 2.26 -4.66
CA ARG A 69 2.57 2.72 -5.45
C ARG A 69 2.36 1.90 -6.72
N GLU A 70 3.44 1.60 -7.44
CA GLU A 70 3.42 0.73 -8.61
C GLU A 70 2.89 -0.66 -8.27
N LEU A 71 3.40 -1.28 -7.20
CA LEU A 71 2.97 -2.61 -6.75
C LEU A 71 1.49 -2.64 -6.37
N LEU A 72 1.02 -1.62 -5.64
CA LEU A 72 -0.37 -1.51 -5.20
C LEU A 72 -1.33 -1.10 -6.34
N GLY A 73 -0.80 -0.66 -7.49
CA GLY A 73 -1.61 -0.10 -8.57
C GLY A 73 -2.37 1.16 -8.17
N ILE A 74 -1.84 1.93 -7.21
CA ILE A 74 -2.42 3.19 -6.75
C ILE A 74 -1.59 4.36 -7.28
N THR A 75 -2.26 5.37 -7.82
CA THR A 75 -1.60 6.62 -8.23
C THR A 75 -1.63 7.60 -7.06
N GLU A 76 -0.52 8.31 -6.86
CA GLU A 76 -0.49 9.44 -5.94
C GLU A 76 -1.46 10.52 -6.44
N THR A 77 -2.25 11.12 -5.56
CA THR A 77 -3.17 12.20 -5.90
C THR A 77 -2.36 13.36 -6.50
N PRO A 78 -2.52 13.68 -7.80
CA PRO A 78 -1.77 14.77 -8.41
C PRO A 78 -2.05 16.08 -7.67
N TRP A 79 -1.08 16.98 -7.63
CA TRP A 79 -1.27 18.31 -7.05
C TRP A 79 -2.42 19.11 -7.71
N SER A 80 -2.76 18.76 -8.95
CA SER A 80 -3.86 19.32 -9.75
C SER A 80 -5.22 18.65 -9.51
N HIS A 81 -5.32 17.72 -8.55
CA HIS A 81 -6.55 17.02 -8.25
C HIS A 81 -7.57 17.97 -7.61
N SER A 82 -8.81 17.95 -8.11
CA SER A 82 -9.87 18.76 -7.53
C SER A 82 -10.18 18.31 -6.11
N ILE A 83 -10.51 19.26 -5.23
CA ILE A 83 -10.99 18.94 -3.87
C ILE A 83 -12.35 18.22 -3.93
N ALA A 84 -13.09 18.41 -5.03
CA ALA A 84 -14.37 17.74 -5.27
C ALA A 84 -14.21 16.27 -5.68
N ASP A 85 -13.04 15.89 -6.20
CA ASP A 85 -12.77 14.51 -6.57
C ASP A 85 -12.42 13.69 -5.31
N PRO A 86 -12.83 12.40 -5.23
CA PRO A 86 -12.46 11.54 -4.12
C PRO A 86 -10.95 11.42 -3.98
N ARG A 87 -10.41 11.75 -2.80
CA ARG A 87 -8.96 11.75 -2.54
C ARG A 87 -8.26 10.41 -2.80
N GLN A 88 -8.98 9.30 -2.75
CA GLN A 88 -8.44 7.95 -2.85
C GLN A 88 -9.12 7.15 -3.96
N SER A 89 -8.32 6.42 -4.74
CA SER A 89 -8.83 5.49 -5.75
C SER A 89 -9.62 4.34 -5.10
N ALA A 90 -10.53 3.71 -5.87
CA ALA A 90 -11.25 2.53 -5.39
C ALA A 90 -10.31 1.39 -4.96
N ALA A 91 -9.15 1.26 -5.61
CA ALA A 91 -8.10 0.33 -5.21
C ALA A 91 -7.51 0.69 -3.84
N ALA A 92 -7.18 1.97 -3.60
CA ALA A 92 -6.64 2.41 -2.31
C ALA A 92 -7.63 2.15 -1.16
N LEU A 93 -8.91 2.48 -1.33
CA LEU A 93 -9.95 2.22 -0.32
C LEU A 93 -10.14 0.72 -0.03
N PHE A 94 -10.09 -0.12 -1.07
CA PHE A 94 -10.14 -1.58 -0.90
C PHE A 94 -8.93 -2.09 -0.11
N LEU A 95 -7.73 -1.63 -0.48
CA LEU A 95 -6.48 -2.03 0.15
C LEU A 95 -6.40 -1.57 1.62
N GLU A 96 -6.97 -0.41 1.95
CA GLU A 96 -7.07 0.07 3.32
C GLU A 96 -7.96 -0.86 4.16
N ARG A 97 -9.07 -1.34 3.61
CA ARG A 97 -9.92 -2.31 4.30
C ARG A 97 -9.27 -3.69 4.41
N LYS A 98 -8.42 -4.06 3.44
CA LYS A 98 -7.62 -5.30 3.44
C LYS A 98 -6.41 -5.25 4.37
N SER A 99 -5.97 -4.06 4.81
CA SER A 99 -4.81 -3.92 5.68
C SER A 99 -5.06 -4.50 7.08
N HIS A 100 -6.31 -4.45 7.53
CA HIS A 100 -6.76 -5.01 8.79
C HIS A 100 -6.78 -6.54 8.77
N THR A 101 -6.42 -7.17 9.89
CA THR A 101 -6.53 -8.61 10.08
C THR A 101 -7.92 -8.99 10.60
N GLY A 102 -8.50 -10.06 10.07
CA GLY A 102 -9.76 -10.63 10.56
C GLY A 102 -10.68 -11.13 9.45
N GLU A 103 -11.63 -11.99 9.82
CA GLU A 103 -12.47 -12.77 8.91
C GLU A 103 -13.25 -11.91 7.89
N ARG A 104 -13.61 -10.67 8.26
CA ARG A 104 -14.33 -9.73 7.39
C ARG A 104 -13.41 -9.11 6.33
N ALA A 105 -12.17 -8.78 6.71
CA ALA A 105 -11.18 -8.27 5.77
C ALA A 105 -10.71 -9.40 4.84
N ASP A 106 -10.49 -10.60 5.39
CA ASP A 106 -10.06 -11.78 4.61
C ASP A 106 -11.08 -12.15 3.52
N ARG A 107 -12.38 -12.20 3.86
CA ARG A 107 -13.44 -12.54 2.91
C ARG A 107 -13.72 -11.48 1.84
N LEU A 108 -13.30 -10.23 2.03
CA LEU A 108 -13.60 -9.13 1.10
C LEU A 108 -12.91 -9.36 -0.25
N ALA A 109 -13.69 -9.65 -1.29
CA ALA A 109 -13.18 -9.73 -2.66
C ALA A 109 -13.27 -8.36 -3.35
N TYR A 110 -12.31 -8.03 -4.23
CA TYR A 110 -12.29 -6.75 -4.93
C TYR A 110 -13.57 -6.50 -5.76
N GLN A 111 -14.07 -7.54 -6.44
CA GLN A 111 -15.33 -7.48 -7.21
C GLN A 111 -16.56 -7.18 -6.34
N GLN A 112 -16.59 -7.69 -5.11
CA GLN A 112 -17.66 -7.40 -4.15
C GLN A 112 -17.56 -5.95 -3.65
N PHE A 113 -16.34 -5.47 -3.38
CA PHE A 113 -16.09 -4.09 -2.98
C PHE A 113 -16.56 -3.08 -4.05
N LEU A 114 -16.30 -3.34 -5.34
CA LEU A 114 -16.77 -2.46 -6.43
C LEU A 114 -18.30 -2.42 -6.57
N ARG A 115 -19.01 -3.46 -6.11
CA ARG A 115 -20.47 -3.53 -6.11
C ARG A 115 -21.10 -2.88 -4.88
N GLU A 116 -20.33 -2.66 -3.80
CA GLU A 116 -20.84 -1.94 -2.64
C GLU A 116 -21.11 -0.47 -3.04
N PRO A 117 -22.30 0.08 -2.74
CA PRO A 117 -22.54 1.50 -2.94
C PRO A 117 -21.52 2.28 -2.11
N ARG A 118 -20.79 3.19 -2.75
CA ARG A 118 -19.84 4.08 -2.06
C ARG A 118 -20.63 4.79 -0.97
N ARG A 119 -20.39 4.43 0.30
CA ARG A 119 -21.00 5.14 1.42
C ARG A 119 -20.56 6.58 1.28
N ALA A 120 -21.51 7.46 0.96
CA ALA A 120 -21.28 8.89 0.99
C ALA A 120 -20.75 9.22 2.39
N SER A 121 -19.51 9.70 2.46
CA SER A 121 -18.94 10.23 3.68
C SER A 121 -19.88 11.34 4.13
N LYS A 122 -20.70 11.09 5.15
CA LYS A 122 -21.37 12.17 5.86
C LYS A 122 -20.26 12.99 6.52
N GLN A 123 -20.10 14.22 6.04
CA GLN A 123 -19.40 15.28 6.76
C GLN A 123 -20.07 15.54 8.10
#